data_AF-A0A9D9YA26-F1
#
_entry.id   AF-A0A9D9YA26-F1
#
_cell.length_a   1.000
_cell.length_b   1.000
_cell.length_c   1.000
_cell.angle_alpha   90.00
_cell.angle_beta   90.00
_cell.angle_gamma   90.00
#
_symmetry.space_group_name_H-M   'P 1'
#
loop_
_entity.id
_entity.type
_entity.pdbx_description
1 polymer ?
#
loop_
_entity_poly.entity_id
_entity_poly.type
_entity_poly.pdbx_seq_one_letter_code
_entity_poly.pdbx_strand_id
1 'polypeptide(L)'
;MKSREAIENKEQAMAEYNELLDREEKLTDSIESFETKEGVEKSLRDTYRVAKEGEGLVVITDDDLDTESQETKTIGQRFNTFFGNFFAPRN
;
A
#
# COMPACT_ATOMS: atom_id res chain seq x y z
N MET A 1 37.68 -10.10 37.37
CA MET A 1 36.77 -10.82 36.45
C MET A 1 35.33 -10.35 36.60
N LYS A 2 34.67 -10.52 37.76
CA LYS A 2 33.26 -10.11 37.98
C LYS A 2 32.92 -8.65 37.68
N SER A 3 33.84 -7.70 37.89
CA SER A 3 33.56 -6.28 37.63
C SER A 3 33.47 -5.94 36.14
N ARG A 4 34.22 -6.67 35.29
CA ARG A 4 34.20 -6.44 33.84
C ARG A 4 32.90 -6.94 33.22
N GLU A 5 32.48 -8.13 33.64
CA GLU A 5 31.21 -8.75 33.23
C GLU A 5 30.00 -7.90 33.68
N ALA A 6 30.06 -7.28 34.86
CA ALA A 6 29.03 -6.35 35.32
C ALA A 6 28.96 -5.06 34.48
N ILE A 7 30.11 -4.57 33.99
CA ILE A 7 30.16 -3.40 33.10
C ILE A 7 29.60 -3.76 31.74
N GLU A 8 30.03 -4.88 31.15
CA GLU A 8 29.55 -5.37 29.85
C GLU A 8 28.02 -5.59 29.87
N ASN A 9 27.48 -6.20 30.93
CA ASN A 9 26.03 -6.39 31.09
C ASN A 9 25.28 -5.06 31.22
N LYS A 10 25.87 -4.07 31.92
CA LYS A 10 25.27 -2.74 32.05
C LYS A 10 25.25 -2.03 30.70
N GLU A 11 26.34 -2.09 29.95
CA GLU A 11 26.45 -1.49 28.62
C GLU A 11 25.44 -2.11 27.64
N GLN A 12 25.30 -3.43 27.65
CA GLN A 12 24.31 -4.12 26.84
C GLN A 12 22.87 -3.71 27.21
N ALA A 13 22.54 -3.70 28.51
CA ALA A 13 21.22 -3.28 28.98
C ALA A 13 20.93 -1.81 28.63
N MET A 14 21.94 -0.93 28.67
CA MET A 14 21.78 0.46 28.24
C MET A 14 21.57 0.58 26.73
N ALA A 15 22.26 -0.23 25.93
CA ALA A 15 22.06 -0.25 24.48
C ALA A 15 20.65 -0.71 24.10
N GLU A 16 20.18 -1.81 24.71
CA GLU A 16 18.81 -2.33 24.52
C GLU A 16 17.75 -1.31 24.98
N TYR A 17 17.99 -0.63 26.10
CA TYR A 17 17.10 0.43 26.59
C TYR A 17 17.00 1.60 25.61
N ASN A 18 18.12 2.06 25.06
CA ASN A 18 18.12 3.15 24.08
C ASN A 18 17.45 2.73 22.77
N GLU A 19 17.65 1.49 22.30
CA GLU A 19 16.94 0.97 21.13
C GLU A 19 15.43 0.94 21.35
N LEU A 20 14.98 0.56 22.55
CA LEU A 20 13.56 0.56 22.90
C LEU A 20 12.97 1.97 22.93
N LEU A 21 13.70 2.96 23.45
CA LEU A 21 13.26 4.36 23.44
C LEU A 21 13.13 4.91 22.01
N ASP A 22 14.14 4.69 21.16
CA ASP A 22 14.10 5.12 19.76
C ASP A 22 12.92 4.48 19.00
N ARG A 23 12.57 3.24 19.34
CA ARG A 23 11.44 2.53 18.75
C ARG A 23 10.11 3.06 19.25
N GLU A 24 10.01 3.37 20.54
CA GLU A 24 8.82 3.98 21.14
C GLU A 24 8.52 5.34 20.50
N GLU A 25 9.52 6.19 20.36
CA GLU A 25 9.39 7.51 19.72
C GLU A 25 8.85 7.37 18.29
N LYS A 26 9.49 6.55 17.46
CA LYS A 26 9.05 6.34 16.07
C LYS A 26 7.64 5.78 15.95
N LEU A 27 7.26 4.86 16.84
CA LEU A 27 5.91 4.30 16.85
C LEU A 27 4.89 5.35 17.26
N THR A 28 5.22 6.16 18.26
CA THR A 28 4.37 7.26 18.73
C THR A 28 4.14 8.28 17.61
N ASP A 29 5.21 8.75 16.97
CA ASP A 29 5.15 9.65 15.82
C ASP A 29 4.29 9.07 14.68
N SER A 30 4.43 7.76 14.43
CA SER A 30 3.65 7.09 13.39
C SER A 30 2.16 7.03 13.76
N ILE A 31 1.83 6.75 15.02
CA ILE A 31 0.43 6.76 15.50
C ILE A 31 -0.16 8.16 15.38
N GLU A 32 0.54 9.17 15.87
CA GLU A 32 0.11 10.56 15.77
C GLU A 32 -0.11 10.95 14.31
N SER A 33 0.77 10.53 13.40
CA SER A 33 0.61 10.80 11.96
C SER A 33 -0.68 10.21 11.39
N PHE A 34 -1.12 9.04 11.85
CA PHE A 34 -2.37 8.40 11.39
C PHE A 34 -3.63 9.12 11.89
N GLU A 35 -3.55 9.83 13.01
CA GLU A 35 -4.67 10.62 13.55
C GLU A 35 -4.84 11.96 12.83
N THR A 36 -3.83 12.40 12.08
CA THR A 36 -3.92 13.63 11.27
C THR A 36 -4.82 13.44 10.05
N LYS A 37 -5.42 14.54 9.56
CA LYS A 37 -6.23 14.54 8.33
C LYS A 37 -5.45 13.99 7.13
N GLU A 38 -4.17 14.33 7.03
CA GLU A 38 -3.27 13.86 5.97
C GLU A 38 -2.98 12.35 6.09
N GLY A 39 -2.77 11.85 7.30
CA GLY A 39 -2.58 10.41 7.55
C GLY A 39 -3.83 9.59 7.26
N VAL A 40 -5.01 10.09 7.63
CA VAL A 40 -6.30 9.48 7.31
C VAL A 40 -6.50 9.42 5.78
N GLU A 41 -6.23 10.52 5.08
CA GLU A 41 -6.33 10.59 3.62
C GLU A 41 -5.35 9.62 2.93
N LYS A 42 -4.10 9.55 3.42
CA LYS A 42 -3.09 8.61 2.91
C LYS A 42 -3.52 7.16 3.11
N SER A 43 -4.02 6.80 4.30
CA SER A 43 -4.55 5.47 4.60
C SER A 43 -5.73 5.11 3.70
N LEU A 44 -6.60 6.08 3.42
CA LEU A 44 -7.72 5.92 2.49
C LEU A 44 -7.23 5.70 1.05
N ARG A 45 -6.25 6.48 0.57
CA ARG A 45 -5.63 6.29 -0.75
C ARG A 45 -5.03 4.90 -0.91
N ASP A 46 -4.28 4.44 0.08
CA ASP A 46 -3.63 3.11 0.05
C ASP A 46 -4.67 1.98 0.07
N THR A 47 -5.70 2.10 0.93
CA THR A 47 -6.77 1.10 1.07
C THR A 47 -7.63 0.99 -0.18
N TYR A 48 -8.09 2.12 -0.71
CA TYR A 48 -9.02 2.16 -1.82
C TYR A 48 -8.33 2.24 -3.18
N ARG A 49 -6.98 2.18 -3.20
CA ARG A 49 -6.14 2.37 -4.40
C ARG A 49 -6.61 3.56 -5.23
N VAL A 50 -6.98 4.64 -4.56
CA VAL A 50 -7.42 5.86 -5.24
C VAL A 50 -6.20 6.33 -6.03
N ALA A 51 -6.37 6.32 -7.36
CA ALA A 51 -5.31 6.40 -8.33
C ALA A 51 -4.32 7.52 -8.02
N LYS A 52 -3.02 7.23 -8.16
CA LYS A 52 -1.99 8.28 -8.16
C LYS A 52 -2.23 9.21 -9.36
N GLU A 53 -1.74 10.44 -9.31
CA GLU A 53 -1.76 11.32 -10.49
C GLU A 53 -1.13 10.60 -11.69
N GLY A 54 -1.94 10.37 -12.73
CA GLY A 54 -1.53 9.65 -13.95
C GLY A 54 -2.02 8.20 -14.05
N GLU A 55 -2.63 7.63 -13.02
CA GLU A 55 -3.32 6.33 -13.09
C GLU A 55 -4.82 6.54 -13.35
N GLY A 56 -5.40 5.81 -14.31
CA GLY A 56 -6.83 5.91 -14.65
C GLY A 56 -7.69 4.96 -13.81
N LEU A 57 -8.74 5.48 -13.19
CA LEU A 57 -9.76 4.68 -12.50
C LEU A 57 -10.78 4.15 -13.54
N VAL A 58 -10.90 2.83 -13.69
CA VAL A 58 -11.95 2.20 -14.50
C VAL A 58 -13.05 1.70 -13.57
N VAL A 59 -14.22 2.33 -13.65
CA VAL A 59 -15.44 1.89 -12.95
C VAL A 59 -16.28 1.10 -13.96
N ILE A 60 -16.50 -0.18 -13.69
CA ILE A 60 -17.44 -1.00 -14.46
C ILE A 60 -18.81 -0.84 -13.80
N THR A 61 -19.72 -0.18 -14.50
CA THR A 61 -21.14 -0.11 -14.12
C THR A 61 -21.91 -1.05 -15.06
N ASP A 62 -22.80 -1.87 -14.50
CA ASP A 62 -23.75 -2.63 -15.28
C ASP A 62 -24.86 -1.66 -15.75
N ASP A 63 -24.64 -1.01 -16.88
CA ASP A 63 -25.71 -0.29 -17.58
C ASP A 63 -26.49 -1.31 -18.43
N ASP A 64 -27.56 -1.85 -17.87
CA ASP A 64 -28.63 -2.47 -18.65
C ASP A 64 -29.36 -1.38 -19.45
N LEU A 65 -28.78 -0.86 -20.54
CA LEU A 65 -29.55 -0.10 -21.53
C LEU A 65 -28.99 -0.30 -22.95
N ASP A 66 -29.78 -1.02 -23.73
CA ASP A 66 -29.76 -1.08 -25.19
C ASP A 66 -29.48 0.29 -25.83
N THR A 67 -28.39 0.42 -26.60
CA THR A 67 -28.40 1.23 -27.83
C THR A 67 -27.26 0.78 -28.75
N GLU A 68 -27.64 0.35 -29.94
CA GLU A 68 -26.74 -0.02 -31.03
C GLU A 68 -25.90 1.16 -31.58
N SER A 69 -24.79 0.78 -32.21
CA SER A 69 -24.03 1.48 -33.27
C SER A 69 -22.95 2.48 -32.85
N GLN A 70 -21.68 2.09 -33.05
CA GLN A 70 -20.80 2.59 -34.12
C GLN A 70 -19.44 1.89 -34.01
N GLU A 71 -19.06 1.13 -35.05
CA GLU A 71 -17.75 0.50 -35.16
C GLU A 71 -16.65 1.56 -35.30
N THR A 72 -16.04 1.92 -34.19
CA THR A 72 -14.63 2.27 -34.15
C THR A 72 -13.96 1.14 -33.40
N LYS A 73 -12.87 0.56 -33.95
CA LYS A 73 -12.06 -0.43 -33.24
C LYS A 73 -11.34 0.26 -32.08
N THR A 74 -12.14 0.53 -31.07
CA THR A 74 -11.85 1.30 -29.89
C THR A 74 -11.22 0.34 -28.91
N ILE A 75 -10.02 0.69 -28.49
CA ILE A 75 -9.35 0.39 -27.22
C ILE A 75 -9.85 -0.87 -26.46
N GLY A 76 -11.14 -1.01 -26.13
CA GLY A 76 -11.77 -2.24 -25.64
C GLY A 76 -11.52 -3.51 -26.46
N GLN A 77 -11.47 -3.45 -27.80
CA GLN A 77 -11.10 -4.62 -28.62
C GLN A 77 -9.64 -5.04 -28.42
N ARG A 78 -8.73 -4.08 -28.16
CA ARG A 78 -7.32 -4.36 -27.87
C ARG A 78 -7.19 -4.97 -26.47
N PHE A 79 -7.91 -4.45 -25.48
CA PHE A 79 -7.90 -4.95 -24.10
C PHE A 79 -8.47 -6.37 -23.96
N ASN A 80 -9.52 -6.73 -24.70
CA ASN A 80 -10.06 -8.10 -24.68
C ASN A 80 -9.03 -9.14 -25.17
N THR A 81 -8.17 -8.78 -26.13
CA THR A 81 -7.07 -9.64 -26.57
C THR A 81 -5.97 -9.79 -25.50
N PHE A 82 -5.75 -8.77 -24.66
CA PHE A 82 -4.78 -8.84 -23.56
C PHE A 82 -5.24 -9.75 -22.42
N PHE A 83 -6.51 -9.68 -22.00
CA PHE A 83 -7.03 -10.53 -20.92
C PHE A 83 -7.30 -11.97 -21.37
N GLY A 84 -7.74 -12.19 -22.62
CA GLY A 84 -7.95 -13.52 -23.17
C GLY A 84 -6.68 -14.37 -23.20
N ASN A 85 -5.52 -13.76 -23.50
CA ASN A 85 -4.22 -14.46 -23.47
C ASN A 85 -3.66 -14.68 -22.06
N PHE A 86 -4.17 -13.97 -21.05
CA PHE A 86 -3.70 -14.06 -19.67
C PHE A 86 -4.46 -15.12 -18.85
N PHE A 87 -5.75 -15.34 -19.12
CA PHE A 87 -6.61 -16.32 -18.45
C PHE A 87 -6.86 -17.62 -19.25
N ALA A 88 -6.26 -17.77 -20.45
CA ALA A 88 -6.37 -19.02 -21.20
C ALA A 88 -5.67 -20.17 -20.46
N PRO A 89 -6.33 -21.34 -20.29
CA PRO A 89 -5.69 -22.52 -19.72
C PRO A 89 -4.61 -23.00 -20.67
N ARG A 90 -3.37 -23.05 -20.18
CA ARG A 90 -2.29 -23.79 -20.85
C ARG A 90 -2.60 -25.28 -20.68
N ASN A 91 -2.98 -25.96 -21.76
CA ASN A 91 -2.75 -27.40 -21.89
C ASN A 91 -1.28 -27.62 -22.27
#